data_AF-A0A2P6V6K6-F1
#
_entry.id   AF-A0A2P6V6K6-F1
#
_cell.length_a   1.000
_cell.length_b   1.000
_cell.length_c   1.000
_cell.angle_alpha   90.00
_cell.angle_beta   90.00
_cell.angle_gamma   90.00
#
_symmetry.space_group_name_H-M   'P 1'
#
loop_
_entity.id
_entity.type
_entity.pdbx_description
1 polymer ?
#
loop_
_entity_poly.entity_id
_entity_poly.type
_entity_poly.pdbx_seq_one_letter_code
_entity_poly.pdbx_strand_id
1 'polypeptide(L)'
;MQEDEMAACGPADSVKDTNSVAIKDDDEAMLRQMGYKQELRRGWSAFENFALSFTVVSVLTGLTGLYGTGMTYGGPVAVVWGWVLVSFFTLLVALSMAEICGAYPTSGALYYWSAKLAGERWAPFASFLTGWFNLLGQVAVTAGIDYTFASFLCTIIMLGTGGANGGGWVATQGQLLGVYVATLGVHATINTFANRLLAMLNGISVVWHVVGTFAFIAALLAVAPSHQSADYVFTSFNHPDKGIASNFLIFLLGLLMSQFTLTG
;
A
#
# COMPACT_ATOMS: atom_id res chain seq x y z
N MET A 1 29.91 63.93 10.04
CA MET A 1 28.45 63.94 9.84
C MET A 1 28.05 62.48 9.65
N GLN A 2 27.89 61.75 10.77
CA GLN A 2 26.64 61.59 11.52
C GLN A 2 25.59 60.87 10.65
N GLU A 3 25.38 59.57 10.94
CA GLU A 3 24.25 59.01 11.73
C GLU A 3 23.09 58.76 10.76
N ASP A 4 22.27 57.72 10.81
CA ASP A 4 22.02 56.56 11.65
C ASP A 4 21.01 55.74 10.83
N GLU A 5 21.09 54.40 10.79
CA GLU A 5 19.94 53.56 11.16
C GLU A 5 20.36 52.09 11.27
N MET A 6 20.20 51.59 12.49
CA MET A 6 20.44 50.24 12.95
C MET A 6 19.07 49.58 13.15
N ALA A 7 18.74 48.53 12.38
CA ALA A 7 17.72 47.52 12.68
C ALA A 7 17.74 46.47 11.55
N ALA A 8 17.70 45.15 11.72
CA ALA A 8 17.59 44.31 12.89
C ALA A 8 18.13 42.92 12.54
N CYS A 9 18.71 42.25 13.54
CA CYS A 9 18.97 40.82 13.53
C CYS A 9 17.65 40.05 13.46
N GLY A 10 17.57 39.04 12.61
CA GLY A 10 16.52 38.02 12.63
C GLY A 10 16.99 36.75 11.95
N PRO A 11 17.35 35.69 12.70
CA PRO A 11 17.64 34.38 12.14
C PRO A 11 16.37 33.54 12.19
N ALA A 12 15.71 33.34 11.06
CA ALA A 12 14.63 32.35 10.96
C ALA A 12 14.47 31.97 9.49
N ASP A 13 15.19 30.91 9.08
CA ASP A 13 14.78 29.97 8.02
C ASP A 13 15.82 28.87 7.73
N SER A 14 16.97 28.85 8.40
CA SER A 14 18.03 27.88 8.10
C SER A 14 17.87 26.48 8.72
N VAL A 15 16.83 26.19 9.51
CA VAL A 15 16.80 24.94 10.31
C VAL A 15 16.24 23.73 9.55
N LYS A 16 15.50 23.93 8.45
CA LYS A 16 14.95 22.80 7.66
C LYS A 16 15.89 22.26 6.59
N ASP A 17 16.80 23.08 6.06
CA ASP A 17 17.70 22.66 4.98
C ASP A 17 18.99 22.00 5.46
N THR A 18 19.51 22.37 6.63
CA THR A 18 20.80 21.83 7.13
C THR A 18 20.73 20.32 7.40
N ASN A 19 19.62 19.81 7.93
CA ASN A 19 19.45 18.36 8.14
C ASN A 19 19.34 17.61 6.81
N SER A 20 18.66 18.17 5.80
CA SER A 20 18.50 17.47 4.51
C SER A 20 19.79 17.40 3.69
N VAL A 21 20.67 18.40 3.85
CA VAL A 21 21.99 18.46 3.20
C VAL A 21 22.98 17.57 3.93
N ALA A 22 23.00 17.62 5.27
CA ALA A 22 23.88 16.77 6.08
C ALA A 22 23.60 15.27 5.91
N ILE A 23 22.33 14.86 5.84
CA ILE A 23 21.94 13.45 5.61
C ILE A 23 22.36 12.97 4.20
N LYS A 24 22.33 13.85 3.18
CA LYS A 24 22.74 13.50 1.81
C LYS A 24 24.23 13.23 1.70
N ASP A 25 25.06 14.05 2.35
CA ASP A 25 26.51 13.88 2.34
C ASP A 25 26.95 12.61 3.10
N ASP A 26 26.27 12.25 4.18
CA ASP A 26 26.60 11.08 5.01
C ASP A 26 26.23 9.74 4.33
N ASP A 27 25.05 9.67 3.70
CA ASP A 27 24.64 8.49 2.90
C ASP A 27 25.54 8.30 1.66
N GLU A 28 25.94 9.39 1.00
CA GLU A 28 26.88 9.34 -0.13
C GLU A 28 28.27 8.87 0.30
N ALA A 29 28.73 9.32 1.47
CA ALA A 29 29.97 8.85 2.06
C ALA A 29 29.90 7.35 2.39
N MET A 30 28.77 6.88 2.95
CA MET A 30 28.58 5.47 3.29
C MET A 30 28.47 4.57 2.06
N LEU A 31 27.82 5.02 0.98
CA LEU A 31 27.79 4.32 -0.31
C LEU A 31 29.19 4.18 -0.91
N ARG A 32 29.99 5.26 -0.87
CA ARG A 32 31.39 5.24 -1.34
C ARG A 32 32.26 4.28 -0.53
N GLN A 33 32.05 4.20 0.79
CA GLN A 33 32.74 3.21 1.64
C GLN A 33 32.37 1.76 1.28
N MET A 34 31.15 1.52 0.81
CA MET A 34 30.70 0.21 0.32
C MET A 34 31.11 -0.09 -1.13
N GLY A 35 31.85 0.81 -1.79
CA GLY A 35 32.31 0.66 -3.17
C GLY A 35 31.25 0.99 -4.23
N TYR A 36 30.11 1.58 -3.84
CA TYR A 36 29.06 2.00 -4.77
C TYR A 36 29.15 3.49 -5.07
N LYS A 37 29.14 3.85 -6.36
CA LYS A 37 28.99 5.23 -6.83
C LYS A 37 27.49 5.55 -6.97
N GLN A 38 27.04 6.64 -6.36
CA GLN A 38 25.65 7.09 -6.49
C GLN A 38 25.41 7.60 -7.92
N GLU A 39 24.76 6.79 -8.77
CA GLU A 39 24.45 7.15 -10.16
C GLU A 39 23.04 7.78 -10.31
N LEU A 40 22.17 7.68 -9.30
CA LEU A 40 20.82 8.24 -9.31
C LEU A 40 20.73 9.53 -8.47
N ARG A 41 20.20 10.62 -9.03
CA ARG A 41 19.90 11.85 -8.27
C ARG A 41 18.72 11.60 -7.33
N ARG A 42 18.94 11.70 -6.02
CA ARG A 42 17.87 11.74 -5.01
C ARG A 42 17.10 13.06 -5.13
N GLY A 43 15.94 13.02 -5.76
CA GLY A 43 15.12 14.22 -6.04
C GLY A 43 13.90 14.40 -5.14
N TRP A 44 13.57 13.42 -4.29
CA TRP A 44 12.30 13.40 -3.55
C TRP A 44 12.54 13.79 -2.10
N SER A 45 11.77 14.75 -1.60
CA SER A 45 11.74 15.15 -0.18
C SER A 45 11.24 14.01 0.70
N ALA A 46 11.50 14.09 2.01
CA ALA A 46 11.02 13.09 2.97
C ALA A 46 9.48 12.97 2.96
N PHE A 47 8.78 14.09 2.77
CA PHE A 47 7.32 14.11 2.66
C PHE A 47 6.84 13.44 1.38
N GLU A 48 7.50 13.67 0.24
CA GLU A 48 7.15 13.01 -1.03
C GLU A 48 7.40 11.49 -0.97
N ASN A 49 8.47 11.05 -0.31
CA ASN A 49 8.72 9.62 -0.06
C ASN A 49 7.65 9.00 0.85
N PHE A 50 7.28 9.68 1.95
CA PHE A 50 6.20 9.23 2.83
C PHE A 50 4.86 9.14 2.10
N ALA A 51 4.52 10.17 1.32
CA ALA A 51 3.29 10.23 0.55
C ALA A 51 3.21 9.12 -0.52
N LEU A 52 4.34 8.79 -1.15
CA LEU A 52 4.42 7.66 -2.07
C LEU A 52 4.20 6.34 -1.32
N SER A 53 4.89 6.10 -0.21
CA SER A 53 4.69 4.88 0.59
C SER A 53 3.25 4.72 1.05
N PHE A 54 2.61 5.81 1.50
CA PHE A 54 1.19 5.81 1.85
C PHE A 54 0.28 5.48 0.66
N THR A 55 0.63 5.96 -0.54
CA THR A 55 -0.13 5.66 -1.76
C THR A 55 0.02 4.21 -2.20
N VAL A 56 1.20 3.62 -2.00
CA VAL A 56 1.46 2.21 -2.28
C VAL A 56 0.63 1.33 -1.33
N VAL A 57 0.59 1.66 -0.03
CA VAL A 57 -0.27 1.00 0.97
C VAL A 57 -1.71 1.57 0.85
N SER A 58 -2.34 1.32 -0.29
CA SER A 58 -3.68 1.84 -0.59
C SER A 58 -4.76 1.15 0.24
N VAL A 59 -5.17 1.79 1.34
CA VAL A 59 -6.22 1.28 2.24
C VAL A 59 -7.54 1.06 1.51
N LEU A 60 -7.94 2.00 0.64
CA LEU A 60 -9.18 1.89 -0.13
C LEU A 60 -9.19 0.65 -1.01
N THR A 61 -8.10 0.40 -1.73
CA THR A 61 -8.02 -0.72 -2.67
C THR A 61 -8.06 -2.05 -1.93
N GLY A 62 -7.22 -2.22 -0.90
CA GLY A 62 -7.14 -3.47 -0.15
C GLY A 62 -8.42 -3.77 0.64
N LEU A 63 -8.98 -2.75 1.30
CA LEU A 63 -10.22 -2.90 2.05
C LEU A 63 -11.35 -3.28 1.10
N THR A 64 -11.62 -2.47 0.07
CA THR A 64 -12.78 -2.70 -0.80
C THR A 64 -12.68 -3.99 -1.59
N GLY A 65 -11.47 -4.43 -1.97
CA GLY A 65 -11.26 -5.69 -2.70
C GLY A 65 -11.56 -6.95 -1.88
N LEU A 66 -11.25 -6.96 -0.58
CA LEU A 66 -11.40 -8.13 0.27
C LEU A 66 -12.39 -7.97 1.42
N TYR A 67 -13.09 -6.83 1.52
CA TYR A 67 -14.06 -6.57 2.58
C TYR A 67 -15.12 -7.66 2.66
N GLY A 68 -15.67 -8.07 1.51
CA GLY A 68 -16.66 -9.15 1.43
C GLY A 68 -16.13 -10.47 1.98
N THR A 69 -14.89 -10.83 1.65
CA THR A 69 -14.21 -12.03 2.15
C THR A 69 -13.98 -11.94 3.66
N GLY A 70 -13.44 -10.82 4.15
CA GLY A 70 -13.21 -10.59 5.58
C GLY A 70 -14.50 -10.67 6.40
N MET A 71 -15.56 -10.03 5.93
CA MET A 71 -16.88 -10.06 6.56
C MET A 71 -17.52 -11.46 6.50
N THR A 72 -17.38 -12.18 5.38
CA THR A 72 -18.00 -13.51 5.23
C THR A 72 -17.32 -14.56 6.10
N TYR A 73 -15.98 -14.58 6.13
CA TYR A 73 -15.22 -15.63 6.80
C TYR A 73 -14.77 -15.29 8.21
N GLY A 74 -14.72 -14.01 8.60
CA GLY A 74 -14.26 -13.58 9.92
C GLY A 74 -15.28 -12.76 10.70
N GLY A 75 -16.23 -12.12 10.02
CA GLY A 75 -17.20 -11.21 10.63
C GLY A 75 -16.58 -9.88 11.09
N PRO A 76 -17.40 -9.01 11.71
CA PRO A 76 -16.98 -7.69 12.18
C PRO A 76 -15.76 -7.74 13.10
N VAL A 77 -15.71 -8.73 14.00
CA VAL A 77 -14.60 -8.91 14.95
C VAL A 77 -13.26 -9.12 14.25
N ALA A 78 -13.20 -9.91 13.18
CA ALA A 78 -11.97 -10.15 12.44
C ALA A 78 -11.55 -8.95 11.59
N VAL A 79 -12.51 -8.20 11.04
CA VAL A 79 -12.22 -6.96 10.31
C VAL A 79 -11.62 -5.90 11.25
N VAL A 80 -12.17 -5.73 12.46
CA VAL A 80 -11.71 -4.72 13.42
C VAL A 80 -10.43 -5.16 14.13
N TRP A 81 -10.46 -6.28 14.85
CA TRP A 81 -9.32 -6.73 15.64
C TRP A 81 -8.21 -7.32 14.78
N GLY A 82 -8.55 -7.90 13.63
CA GLY A 82 -7.54 -8.33 12.68
C GLY A 82 -6.74 -7.16 12.12
N TRP A 83 -7.36 -6.01 11.89
CA TRP A 83 -6.65 -4.81 11.47
C TRP A 83 -5.63 -4.36 12.50
N VAL A 84 -6.02 -4.30 13.79
CA VAL A 84 -5.13 -3.91 14.89
C VAL A 84 -3.98 -4.90 15.03
N LEU A 85 -4.27 -6.20 15.03
CA LEU A 85 -3.29 -7.26 15.19
C LEU A 85 -2.26 -7.25 14.05
N VAL A 86 -2.73 -7.22 12.80
CA VAL A 86 -1.86 -7.23 11.63
C VAL A 86 -1.03 -5.94 11.58
N SER A 87 -1.65 -4.78 11.85
CA SER A 87 -0.92 -3.50 11.90
C SER A 87 0.22 -3.54 12.92
N PHE A 88 0.00 -4.12 14.10
CA PHE A 88 1.04 -4.26 15.11
C PHE A 88 2.25 -5.07 14.61
N PHE A 89 2.01 -6.24 14.00
CA PHE A 89 3.12 -7.04 13.47
C PHE A 89 3.79 -6.40 12.25
N THR A 90 3.02 -5.76 11.36
CA THR A 90 3.56 -5.02 10.22
C THR A 90 4.45 -3.86 10.68
N LEU A 91 4.10 -3.17 11.76
CA LEU A 91 4.96 -2.12 12.35
C LEU A 91 6.30 -2.68 12.84
N LEU A 92 6.32 -3.87 13.46
CA LEU A 92 7.58 -4.50 13.88
C LEU A 92 8.48 -4.82 12.68
N VAL A 93 7.88 -5.32 11.58
CA VAL A 93 8.61 -5.56 10.33
C VAL A 93 9.14 -4.26 9.74
N ALA A 94 8.31 -3.21 9.70
CA ALA A 94 8.69 -1.90 9.20
C ALA A 94 9.83 -1.27 10.01
N LEU A 95 9.82 -1.41 11.34
CA LEU A 95 10.91 -0.94 12.22
C LEU A 95 12.22 -1.68 11.93
N SER A 96 12.16 -2.99 11.75
CA SER A 96 13.35 -3.78 11.38
C SER A 96 13.90 -3.38 10.00
N MET A 97 13.02 -3.17 9.02
CA MET A 97 13.44 -2.66 7.70
C MET A 97 14.02 -1.25 7.79
N ALA A 98 13.47 -0.37 8.62
CA ALA A 98 13.99 0.98 8.80
C ALA A 98 15.44 0.99 9.34
N GLU A 99 15.77 0.10 10.28
CA GLU A 99 17.14 -0.06 10.79
C GLU A 99 18.10 -0.54 9.69
N ILE A 100 17.69 -1.51 8.87
CA ILE A 100 18.49 -2.03 7.75
C ILE A 100 18.67 -0.97 6.66
N CYS A 101 17.61 -0.23 6.31
CA CYS A 101 17.66 0.88 5.36
C CYS A 101 18.68 1.94 5.79
N GLY A 102 18.70 2.27 7.08
CA GLY A 102 19.65 3.21 7.67
C GLY A 102 21.09 2.72 7.63
N ALA A 103 21.32 1.40 7.74
CA ALA A 103 22.65 0.81 7.67
C ALA A 103 23.15 0.56 6.24
N TYR A 104 22.24 0.37 5.26
CA TYR A 104 22.57 -0.01 3.89
C TYR A 104 21.69 0.74 2.86
N PRO A 105 21.95 2.02 2.58
CA PRO A 105 21.11 2.86 1.71
C PRO A 105 21.36 2.59 0.21
N THR A 106 21.23 1.34 -0.25
CA THR A 106 21.51 0.93 -1.63
C THR A 106 20.24 0.79 -2.48
N SER A 107 20.33 1.13 -3.77
CA SER A 107 19.19 1.16 -4.71
C SER A 107 18.65 -0.23 -5.13
N GLY A 108 19.19 -1.33 -4.59
CA GLY A 108 18.75 -2.72 -4.80
C GLY A 108 18.32 -3.44 -3.50
N ALA A 109 18.22 -2.67 -2.41
CA ALA A 109 17.67 -2.96 -1.09
C ALA A 109 17.52 -4.45 -0.75
N LEU A 110 16.34 -5.04 -0.97
CA LEU A 110 15.96 -6.35 -0.39
C LEU A 110 16.93 -7.49 -0.70
N TYR A 111 17.34 -7.62 -1.96
CA TYR A 111 18.24 -8.69 -2.41
C TYR A 111 19.65 -8.49 -1.85
N TYR A 112 20.11 -7.23 -1.87
CA TYR A 112 21.41 -6.83 -1.35
C TYR A 112 21.48 -6.99 0.17
N TRP A 113 20.46 -6.53 0.89
CA TRP A 113 20.33 -6.69 2.34
C TRP A 113 20.33 -8.16 2.72
N SER A 114 19.54 -8.99 2.03
CA SER A 114 19.51 -10.43 2.32
C SER A 114 20.86 -11.12 2.04
N ALA A 115 21.57 -10.74 0.97
CA ALA A 115 22.93 -11.21 0.72
C ALA A 115 23.89 -10.81 1.85
N LYS A 116 23.82 -9.55 2.29
CA LYS A 116 24.76 -9.00 3.28
C LYS A 116 24.53 -9.60 4.67
N LEU A 117 23.27 -9.82 5.04
CA LEU A 117 22.87 -10.37 6.34
C LEU A 117 23.08 -11.89 6.44
N ALA A 118 22.97 -12.62 5.32
CA ALA A 118 23.12 -14.09 5.31
C ALA A 118 24.58 -14.57 5.42
N GLY A 119 25.57 -13.68 5.30
CA GLY A 119 27.00 -14.00 5.30
C GLY A 119 27.48 -14.64 3.99
N GLU A 120 28.80 -14.66 3.77
CA GLU A 120 29.42 -14.97 2.46
C GLU A 120 29.00 -16.34 1.88
N ARG A 121 28.77 -17.33 2.74
CA ARG A 121 28.41 -18.69 2.33
C ARG A 121 26.97 -18.81 1.83
N TRP A 122 26.02 -18.09 2.44
CA TRP A 122 24.59 -18.19 2.11
C TRP A 122 24.10 -17.00 1.27
N ALA A 123 24.93 -15.97 1.08
CA ALA A 123 24.58 -14.75 0.35
C ALA A 123 23.94 -15.01 -1.03
N PRO A 124 24.48 -15.89 -1.91
CA PRO A 124 23.86 -16.14 -3.21
C PRO A 124 22.47 -16.78 -3.07
N PHE A 125 22.33 -17.76 -2.17
CA PHE A 125 21.05 -18.44 -1.96
C PHE A 125 19.98 -17.53 -1.36
N ALA A 126 20.33 -16.76 -0.32
CA ALA A 126 19.42 -15.81 0.33
C ALA A 126 18.95 -14.72 -0.65
N SER A 127 19.87 -14.13 -1.43
CA SER A 127 19.52 -13.13 -2.44
C SER A 127 18.61 -13.68 -3.55
N PHE A 128 18.88 -14.91 -4.00
CA PHE A 128 18.05 -15.59 -4.99
C PHE A 128 16.65 -15.86 -4.47
N LEU A 129 16.54 -16.35 -3.23
CA LEU A 129 15.26 -16.65 -2.60
C LEU A 129 14.43 -15.39 -2.37
N THR A 130 15.02 -14.37 -1.75
CA THR A 130 14.40 -13.04 -1.58
C THR A 130 13.90 -12.51 -2.91
N GLY A 131 14.68 -12.75 -3.96
CA GLY A 131 14.35 -12.27 -5.27
C GLY A 131 13.19 -12.94 -5.96
N TRP A 132 13.17 -14.26 -5.91
CA TRP A 132 12.04 -15.00 -6.43
C TRP A 132 10.75 -14.69 -5.67
N PHE A 133 10.81 -14.57 -4.35
CA PHE A 133 9.63 -14.18 -3.57
C PHE A 133 9.17 -12.76 -3.89
N ASN A 134 10.09 -11.82 -4.08
CA ASN A 134 9.74 -10.46 -4.47
C ASN A 134 9.09 -10.42 -5.87
N LEU A 135 9.63 -11.16 -6.84
CA LEU A 135 9.05 -11.26 -8.18
C LEU A 135 7.66 -11.92 -8.15
N LEU A 136 7.52 -13.05 -7.46
CA LEU A 136 6.25 -13.76 -7.31
C LEU A 136 5.22 -12.89 -6.60
N GLY A 137 5.63 -12.19 -5.54
CA GLY A 137 4.81 -11.22 -4.83
C GLY A 137 4.31 -10.12 -5.76
N GLN A 138 5.19 -9.53 -6.56
CA GLN A 138 4.81 -8.47 -7.51
C GLN A 138 3.81 -8.96 -8.55
N VAL A 139 4.00 -10.17 -9.11
CA VAL A 139 3.07 -10.78 -10.06
C VAL A 139 1.71 -11.05 -9.41
N ALA A 140 1.71 -11.62 -8.21
CA ALA A 140 0.48 -11.95 -7.47
C ALA A 140 -0.31 -10.70 -7.07
N VAL A 141 0.37 -9.66 -6.57
CA VAL A 141 -0.26 -8.39 -6.19
C VAL A 141 -0.84 -7.69 -7.41
N THR A 142 -0.10 -7.61 -8.52
CA THR A 142 -0.59 -7.00 -9.76
C THR A 142 -1.85 -7.72 -10.26
N ALA A 143 -1.82 -9.06 -10.31
CA ALA A 143 -2.97 -9.86 -10.68
C ALA A 143 -4.17 -9.65 -9.75
N GLY A 144 -3.95 -9.58 -8.44
CA GLY A 144 -5.00 -9.37 -7.44
C GLY A 144 -5.67 -7.99 -7.54
N ILE A 145 -4.87 -6.94 -7.75
CA ILE A 145 -5.38 -5.57 -7.92
C ILE A 145 -6.18 -5.45 -9.22
N ASP A 146 -5.66 -5.98 -10.32
CA ASP A 146 -6.37 -5.91 -11.61
C ASP A 146 -7.66 -6.76 -11.61
N TYR A 147 -7.67 -7.89 -10.90
CA TYR A 147 -8.89 -8.68 -10.71
C TYR A 147 -9.93 -7.90 -9.90
N THR A 148 -9.50 -7.21 -8.85
CA THR A 148 -10.34 -6.34 -8.02
C THR A 148 -10.92 -5.20 -8.86
N PHE A 149 -10.09 -4.55 -9.68
CA PHE A 149 -10.52 -3.49 -10.60
C PHE A 149 -11.56 -4.00 -11.61
N ALA A 150 -11.29 -5.13 -12.27
CA ALA A 150 -12.21 -5.73 -13.23
C ALA A 150 -13.56 -6.09 -12.58
N SER A 151 -13.51 -6.63 -11.35
CA SER A 151 -14.71 -6.95 -10.57
C SER A 151 -15.51 -5.68 -10.25
N PHE A 152 -14.86 -4.60 -9.83
CA PHE A 152 -15.54 -3.32 -9.62
C PHE A 152 -16.16 -2.75 -10.89
N LEU A 153 -15.46 -2.83 -12.02
CA LEU A 153 -15.99 -2.37 -13.29
C LEU A 153 -17.26 -3.13 -13.67
N CYS A 154 -17.27 -4.46 -13.50
CA CYS A 154 -18.46 -5.28 -13.69
C CYS A 154 -19.59 -4.91 -12.73
N THR A 155 -19.29 -4.65 -11.45
CA THR A 155 -20.27 -4.19 -10.46
C THR A 155 -20.86 -2.82 -10.82
N ILE A 156 -20.05 -1.87 -11.30
CA ILE A 156 -20.50 -0.55 -11.75
C ILE A 156 -21.46 -0.70 -12.95
N ILE A 157 -21.12 -1.55 -13.93
CA ILE A 157 -22.00 -1.82 -15.08
C ILE A 157 -23.32 -2.45 -14.60
N MET A 158 -23.27 -3.42 -13.68
CA MET A 158 -24.46 -4.03 -13.09
C MET A 158 -25.36 -2.98 -12.42
N LEU A 159 -24.79 -2.08 -11.62
CA LEU A 159 -25.52 -0.97 -10.99
C LEU A 159 -26.13 -0.02 -12.03
N GLY A 160 -25.36 0.36 -13.05
CA GLY A 160 -25.80 1.29 -14.10
C GLY A 160 -26.87 0.73 -15.04
N THR A 161 -26.99 -0.60 -15.16
CA THR A 161 -27.95 -1.27 -16.05
C THR A 161 -29.27 -1.67 -15.37
N GLY A 162 -29.52 -1.17 -14.16
CA GLY A 162 -30.75 -1.44 -13.39
C GLY A 162 -30.51 -2.10 -12.03
N GLY A 163 -29.26 -2.41 -11.68
CA GLY A 163 -28.89 -3.01 -10.41
C GLY A 163 -29.35 -4.47 -10.27
N ALA A 164 -28.94 -5.10 -9.17
CA ALA A 164 -29.24 -6.51 -8.92
C ALA A 164 -30.75 -6.82 -8.89
N ASN A 165 -31.58 -5.87 -8.46
CA ASN A 165 -33.03 -6.03 -8.31
C ASN A 165 -33.84 -5.56 -9.52
N GLY A 166 -33.21 -4.83 -10.46
CA GLY A 166 -33.88 -4.29 -11.66
C GLY A 166 -33.50 -5.01 -12.95
N GLY A 167 -32.89 -6.20 -12.87
CA GLY A 167 -32.46 -6.97 -14.04
C GLY A 167 -31.15 -6.48 -14.67
N GLY A 168 -30.30 -5.81 -13.88
CA GLY A 168 -29.00 -5.33 -14.32
C GLY A 168 -28.11 -6.45 -14.84
N TRP A 169 -27.19 -6.10 -15.74
CA TRP A 169 -26.25 -7.03 -16.35
C TRP A 169 -25.30 -7.60 -15.30
N VAL A 170 -25.39 -8.90 -15.06
CA VAL A 170 -24.46 -9.64 -14.21
C VAL A 170 -23.43 -10.33 -15.10
N ALA A 171 -22.17 -9.94 -14.96
CA ALA A 171 -21.07 -10.54 -15.70
C ALA A 171 -20.96 -12.04 -15.38
N THR A 172 -20.99 -12.88 -16.41
CA THR A 172 -20.61 -14.29 -16.28
C THR A 172 -19.11 -14.41 -15.97
N GLN A 173 -18.67 -15.55 -15.44
CA GLN A 173 -17.25 -15.78 -15.12
C GLN A 173 -16.33 -15.60 -16.34
N GLY A 174 -16.78 -16.00 -17.54
CA GLY A 174 -16.03 -15.79 -18.78
C GLY A 174 -15.95 -14.31 -19.19
N GLN A 175 -17.01 -13.54 -18.98
CA GLN A 175 -17.02 -12.09 -19.24
C GLN A 175 -16.12 -11.34 -18.26
N LEU A 176 -16.18 -11.68 -16.96
CA LEU A 176 -15.26 -11.12 -15.96
C LEU A 176 -13.80 -11.43 -16.32
N LEU A 177 -13.50 -12.66 -16.73
CA LEU A 177 -12.16 -13.03 -17.20
C LEU A 177 -11.74 -12.20 -18.42
N GLY A 178 -12.64 -11.99 -19.37
CA GLY A 178 -12.39 -11.14 -20.54
C GLY A 178 -12.07 -9.69 -20.17
N VAL A 179 -12.85 -9.10 -19.26
CA VAL A 179 -12.61 -7.73 -18.74
C VAL A 179 -11.28 -7.67 -18.00
N TYR A 180 -10.97 -8.68 -17.19
CA TYR A 180 -9.71 -8.78 -16.46
C TYR A 180 -8.50 -8.84 -17.41
N VAL A 181 -8.51 -9.71 -18.41
CA VAL A 181 -7.42 -9.82 -19.40
C VAL A 181 -7.27 -8.51 -20.20
N ALA A 182 -8.38 -7.86 -20.56
CA ALA A 182 -8.34 -6.58 -21.24
C ALA A 182 -7.71 -5.48 -20.36
N THR A 183 -8.06 -5.45 -19.06
CA THR A 183 -7.50 -4.50 -18.08
C THR A 183 -6.00 -4.68 -17.94
N LEU A 184 -5.52 -5.93 -17.78
CA LEU A 184 -4.10 -6.26 -17.74
C LEU A 184 -3.36 -5.76 -18.99
N GLY A 185 -3.93 -5.97 -20.18
CA GLY A 185 -3.35 -5.50 -21.44
C GLY A 185 -3.22 -3.98 -21.50
N VAL A 186 -4.25 -3.26 -21.04
CA VAL A 186 -4.24 -1.78 -20.97
C VAL A 186 -3.19 -1.30 -19.97
N HIS A 187 -3.18 -1.83 -18.75
CA HIS A 187 -2.22 -1.44 -17.71
C HIS A 187 -0.78 -1.76 -18.13
N ALA A 188 -0.52 -2.92 -18.73
CA ALA A 188 0.80 -3.27 -19.27
C ALA A 188 1.26 -2.30 -20.36
N THR A 189 0.35 -1.89 -21.25
CA THR A 189 0.64 -0.92 -22.32
C THR A 189 0.98 0.44 -21.74
N ILE A 190 0.16 0.95 -20.81
CA ILE A 190 0.40 2.24 -20.13
C ILE A 190 1.72 2.20 -19.37
N ASN A 191 1.98 1.11 -18.64
CA ASN A 191 3.21 0.91 -17.88
C ASN A 191 4.46 0.87 -18.76
N THR A 192 4.34 0.37 -20.00
CA THR A 192 5.47 0.24 -20.93
C THR A 192 5.75 1.53 -21.70
N PHE A 193 4.70 2.24 -22.14
CA PHE A 193 4.85 3.34 -23.11
C PHE A 193 4.55 4.74 -22.56
N ALA A 194 3.86 4.86 -21.41
CA ALA A 194 3.29 6.12 -20.96
C ALA A 194 3.91 6.64 -19.64
N ASN A 195 5.24 6.63 -19.52
CA ASN A 195 5.94 7.03 -18.29
C ASN A 195 5.58 8.44 -17.78
N ARG A 196 5.32 9.40 -18.67
CA ARG A 196 4.87 10.76 -18.27
C ARG A 196 3.45 10.76 -17.70
N LEU A 197 2.57 9.92 -18.23
CA LEU A 197 1.21 9.74 -17.72
C LEU A 197 1.27 9.09 -16.33
N LEU A 198 2.09 8.06 -16.14
CA LEU A 198 2.30 7.41 -14.84
C LEU A 198 2.78 8.40 -13.77
N ALA A 199 3.76 9.25 -14.11
CA ALA A 199 4.25 10.27 -13.20
C ALA A 199 3.16 11.26 -12.77
N MET A 200 2.29 11.68 -13.70
CA MET A 200 1.15 12.55 -13.41
C MET A 200 0.09 11.84 -12.56
N LEU A 201 -0.27 10.60 -12.93
CA LEU A 201 -1.25 9.80 -12.19
C LEU A 201 -0.81 9.54 -10.75
N ASN A 202 0.48 9.24 -10.53
CA ASN A 202 1.03 9.05 -9.19
C ASN A 202 0.90 10.31 -8.33
N GLY A 203 1.17 11.49 -8.88
CA GLY A 203 1.00 12.76 -8.16
C GLY A 203 -0.45 13.02 -7.75
N ILE A 204 -1.40 12.73 -8.64
CA ILE A 204 -2.84 12.86 -8.35
C ILE A 204 -3.29 11.81 -7.34
N SER A 205 -2.75 10.59 -7.45
CA SER A 205 -3.12 9.43 -6.64
C SER A 205 -2.95 9.72 -5.15
N VAL A 206 -1.86 10.38 -4.73
CA VAL A 206 -1.63 10.75 -3.32
C VAL A 206 -2.81 11.54 -2.75
N VAL A 207 -3.22 12.60 -3.46
CA VAL A 207 -4.31 13.48 -3.01
C VAL A 207 -5.64 12.72 -3.02
N TRP A 208 -5.87 11.92 -4.07
CA TRP A 208 -7.08 11.11 -4.20
C TRP A 208 -7.21 10.06 -3.09
N HIS A 209 -6.11 9.43 -2.66
CA HIS A 209 -6.16 8.45 -1.57
C HIS A 209 -6.54 9.10 -0.25
N VAL A 210 -5.97 10.26 0.08
CA VAL A 210 -6.30 10.98 1.31
C VAL A 210 -7.74 11.49 1.26
N VAL A 211 -8.08 12.30 0.24
CA VAL A 211 -9.40 12.92 0.12
C VAL A 211 -10.48 11.87 -0.11
N GLY A 212 -10.24 10.91 -0.98
CA GLY A 212 -11.16 9.83 -1.31
C GLY A 212 -11.48 8.94 -0.11
N THR A 213 -10.52 8.70 0.78
CA THR A 213 -10.76 7.91 2.00
C THR A 213 -11.73 8.64 2.94
N PHE A 214 -11.47 9.92 3.23
CA PHE A 214 -12.36 10.70 4.08
C PHE A 214 -13.74 10.92 3.44
N ALA A 215 -13.78 11.18 2.13
CA ALA A 215 -15.03 11.31 1.38
C ALA A 215 -15.84 10.00 1.43
N PHE A 216 -15.19 8.85 1.27
CA PHE A 216 -15.84 7.54 1.36
C PHE A 216 -16.42 7.29 2.76
N ILE A 217 -15.67 7.59 3.83
CA ILE A 217 -16.16 7.48 5.21
C ILE A 217 -17.37 8.40 5.43
N ALA A 218 -17.27 9.66 5.02
CA ALA A 218 -18.37 10.63 5.17
C ALA A 218 -19.62 10.21 4.37
N ALA A 219 -19.45 9.71 3.15
CA ALA A 219 -20.54 9.22 2.33
C ALA A 219 -21.23 7.99 2.95
N LEU A 220 -20.45 7.04 3.49
CA LEU A 220 -21.00 5.89 4.19
C LEU A 220 -21.83 6.31 5.40
N LEU A 221 -21.34 7.24 6.23
CA LEU A 221 -22.05 7.76 7.39
C LEU A 221 -23.32 8.54 7.02
N ALA A 222 -23.29 9.28 5.90
CA ALA A 222 -24.43 10.06 5.44
C ALA A 222 -25.54 9.19 4.80
N VAL A 223 -25.17 8.10 4.13
CA VAL A 223 -26.11 7.23 3.39
C VAL A 223 -26.64 6.09 4.27
N ALA A 224 -25.91 5.69 5.31
CA ALA A 224 -26.32 4.59 6.20
C ALA A 224 -27.66 4.90 6.90
N PRO A 225 -28.73 4.11 6.65
CA PRO A 225 -30.03 4.33 7.28
C PRO A 225 -30.03 4.04 8.79
N SER A 226 -29.12 3.16 9.22
CA SER A 226 -28.99 2.70 10.61
C SER A 226 -27.58 2.20 10.87
N HIS A 227 -27.11 2.35 12.10
CA HIS A 227 -25.80 1.87 12.54
C HIS A 227 -25.93 0.57 13.34
N GLN A 228 -24.99 -0.35 13.15
CA GLN A 228 -24.92 -1.58 13.95
C GLN A 228 -24.48 -1.28 15.39
N SER A 229 -24.87 -2.14 16.33
CA SER A 229 -24.48 -1.97 17.73
C SER A 229 -22.98 -2.18 17.92
N ALA A 230 -22.39 -1.50 18.92
CA ALA A 230 -20.99 -1.70 19.27
C ALA A 230 -20.69 -3.17 19.62
N ASP A 231 -21.63 -3.84 20.29
CA ASP A 231 -21.51 -5.27 20.58
C ASP A 231 -21.35 -6.09 19.29
N TYR A 232 -22.22 -5.90 18.29
CA TYR A 232 -22.08 -6.60 17.02
C TYR A 232 -20.72 -6.35 16.36
N VAL A 233 -20.28 -5.09 16.33
CA VAL A 233 -19.02 -4.69 15.68
C VAL A 233 -17.79 -5.30 16.36
N PHE A 234 -17.76 -5.36 17.70
CA PHE A 234 -16.57 -5.76 18.45
C PHE A 234 -16.54 -7.23 18.88
N THR A 235 -17.68 -7.93 18.88
CA THR A 235 -17.78 -9.29 19.45
C THR A 235 -18.32 -10.35 18.48
N SER A 236 -19.03 -9.97 17.41
CA SER A 236 -19.70 -10.95 16.55
C SER A 236 -18.79 -11.57 15.49
N PHE A 237 -18.87 -12.90 15.38
CA PHE A 237 -18.29 -13.70 14.31
C PHE A 237 -19.37 -14.06 13.29
N ASN A 238 -19.02 -14.04 12.01
CA ASN A 238 -19.85 -14.61 10.96
C ASN A 238 -19.36 -16.03 10.70
N HIS A 239 -20.27 -17.00 10.81
CA HIS A 239 -19.99 -18.39 10.54
C HIS A 239 -20.60 -18.72 9.18
N PRO A 240 -19.82 -18.72 8.09
CA PRO A 240 -20.37 -19.12 6.81
C PRO A 240 -20.65 -20.64 6.87
N ASP A 241 -21.75 -21.09 6.26
CA ASP A 241 -22.12 -22.51 6.10
C ASP A 241 -21.18 -23.25 5.12
N LYS A 242 -19.87 -23.15 5.38
CA LYS A 242 -18.75 -23.61 4.54
C LYS A 242 -17.94 -24.72 5.24
N GLY A 243 -18.44 -25.26 6.34
CA GLY A 243 -17.82 -26.38 7.07
C GLY A 243 -16.66 -26.00 8.01
N ILE A 244 -16.43 -24.71 8.27
CA ILE A 244 -15.41 -24.24 9.22
C ILE A 244 -16.11 -23.88 10.53
N ALA A 245 -16.00 -24.74 11.54
CA ALA A 245 -16.67 -24.54 12.82
C ALA A 245 -15.84 -23.74 13.84
N SER A 246 -14.52 -23.61 13.63
CA SER A 246 -13.61 -22.98 14.60
C SER A 246 -13.51 -21.48 14.40
N ASN A 247 -13.90 -20.71 15.42
CA ASN A 247 -13.78 -19.24 15.46
C ASN A 247 -12.33 -18.79 15.23
N PHE A 248 -11.35 -19.58 15.67
CA PHE A 248 -9.94 -19.27 15.45
C PHE A 248 -9.57 -19.32 13.96
N LEU A 249 -10.01 -20.34 13.24
CA LEU A 249 -9.73 -20.46 11.80
C LEU A 249 -10.48 -19.41 10.99
N ILE A 250 -11.74 -19.15 11.35
CA ILE A 250 -12.57 -18.04 10.84
C ILE A 250 -11.84 -16.70 11.02
N PHE A 251 -11.31 -16.45 12.22
CA PHE A 251 -10.54 -15.25 12.50
C PHE A 251 -9.28 -15.14 11.62
N LEU A 252 -8.48 -16.22 11.53
CA LEU A 252 -7.28 -16.25 10.68
C LEU A 252 -7.58 -16.01 9.19
N LEU A 253 -8.69 -16.55 8.69
CA LEU A 253 -9.13 -16.30 7.31
C LEU A 253 -9.57 -14.83 7.12
N GLY A 254 -10.21 -14.24 8.13
CA GLY A 254 -10.54 -12.81 8.14
C GLY A 254 -9.31 -11.90 8.13
N LEU A 255 -8.19 -12.32 8.73
CA LEU A 255 -6.93 -11.56 8.73
C LEU A 255 -6.39 -11.29 7.33
N LEU A 256 -6.75 -12.14 6.35
CA LEU A 256 -6.29 -12.00 4.97
C LEU A 256 -6.65 -10.64 4.36
N MET A 257 -7.81 -10.08 4.73
CA MET A 257 -8.22 -8.74 4.31
C MET A 257 -7.23 -7.67 4.80
N SER A 258 -6.91 -7.69 6.09
CA SER A 258 -5.99 -6.72 6.70
C SER A 258 -4.58 -6.90 6.18
N GLN A 259 -4.12 -8.14 6.05
CA GLN A 259 -2.79 -8.46 5.52
C GLN A 259 -2.63 -7.98 4.08
N PHE A 260 -3.58 -8.28 3.20
CA PHE A 260 -3.54 -7.83 1.81
C PHE A 260 -3.53 -6.30 1.71
N THR A 261 -4.31 -5.62 2.56
CA THR A 261 -4.37 -4.15 2.55
C THR A 261 -3.09 -3.48 3.03
N LEU A 262 -2.42 -4.08 4.01
CA LEU A 262 -1.18 -3.58 4.58
C LEU A 262 0.07 -4.09 3.86
N THR A 263 -0.10 -4.85 2.77
CA THR A 263 1.01 -5.28 1.91
C THR A 263 1.40 -4.12 1.00
N GLY A 264 2.54 -3.49 1.30
CA GLY A 264 3.15 -2.45 0.48
C GLY A 264 4.58 -2.16 0.88
#